data_AF-A0A925LJP5-F1
#
_entry.id   AF-A0A925LJP5-F1
#
_cell.length_a   1.000
_cell.length_b   1.000
_cell.length_c   1.000
_cell.angle_alpha   90.00
_cell.angle_beta   90.00
_cell.angle_gamma   90.00
#
_symmetry.space_group_name_H-M   'P 1'
#
loop_
_entity.id
_entity.type
_entity.pdbx_description
1 polymer ?
#
loop_
_entity_poly.entity_id
_entity_poly.type
_entity_poly.pdbx_seq_one_letter_code
_entity_poly.pdbx_strand_id
1 'polypeptide(L)' 'VSRAAELMSSHKLHTLPVVEGKKVVGMVSRIDIIRAMNR' A
#
# COMPACT_ATOMS: atom_id res chain seq x y z
N VAL A 1 6.34 5.81 1.39
CA VAL A 1 6.37 4.43 0.84
C VAL A 1 6.77 3.40 1.90
N SER A 2 7.79 3.66 2.72
CA SER A 2 8.30 2.75 3.77
C SER A 2 7.23 2.13 4.70
N ARG A 3 6.34 2.95 5.29
CA ARG A 3 5.32 2.48 6.24
C ARG A 3 4.31 1.50 5.62
N ALA A 4 3.88 1.75 4.38
CA ALA A 4 2.94 0.88 3.67
C ALA A 4 3.58 -0.47 3.32
N ALA A 5 4.86 -0.45 2.90
CA ALA A 5 5.63 -1.66 2.62
C ALA A 5 5.84 -2.51 3.88
N GLU A 6 6.14 -1.87 5.01
CA GLU A 6 6.29 -2.51 6.31
C GLU A 6 4.99 -3.19 6.76
N LEU A 7 3.86 -2.48 6.71
CA LEU A 7 2.54 -3.03 7.00
C LEU A 7 2.19 -4.24 6.14
N MET A 8 2.41 -4.15 4.83
CA MET A 8 2.19 -5.25 3.89
C MET A 8 3.07 -6.47 4.18
N SER A 9 4.31 -6.25 4.64
CA SER A 9 5.24 -7.33 4.99
C SER A 9 4.81 -8.01 6.30
N SER A 10 4.63 -7.22 7.36
CA SER A 10 4.31 -7.73 8.70
C SER A 10 2.98 -8.48 8.75
N HIS A 11 1.99 -8.06 7.95
CA HIS A 11 0.65 -8.67 7.94
C HIS A 11 0.41 -9.59 6.74
N LYS A 12 1.43 -9.87 5.91
CA LYS A 12 1.33 -10.67 4.69
C LYS A 12 0.21 -10.20 3.74
N LEU A 13 0.01 -8.88 3.65
CA LEU A 13 -1.01 -8.27 2.78
C LEU A 13 -0.41 -8.00 1.39
N HIS A 14 -1.17 -8.30 0.33
CA HIS A 14 -0.75 -8.00 -1.05
C HIS A 14 -1.15 -6.58 -1.49
N THR A 15 -2.19 -6.04 -0.87
CA THR A 15 -2.83 -4.78 -1.26
C THR A 15 -3.33 -4.06 -0.01
N LEU A 16 -3.27 -2.74 -0.01
CA LEU A 16 -3.85 -1.88 1.02
C LEU A 16 -4.89 -0.95 0.39
N PRO A 17 -6.09 -0.81 0.97
CA PRO A 17 -7.05 0.20 0.53
C PRO A 17 -6.57 1.59 0.96
N VAL A 18 -6.73 2.57 0.07
CA VAL A 18 -6.55 3.99 0.40
C VAL A 18 -7.91 4.53 0.78
N VAL A 19 -8.01 5.13 1.96
CA VAL A 19 -9.26 5.63 2.53
C VAL A 19 -9.18 7.14 2.77
N GLU A 20 -10.30 7.82 2.53
CA GLU A 20 -10.54 9.19 2.95
C GLU A 20 -11.71 9.19 3.94
N GLY A 21 -11.40 9.40 5.22
CA GLY A 21 -12.35 9.20 6.31
C GLY A 21 -12.88 7.76 6.34
N LYS A 22 -14.17 7.58 6.07
CA LYS A 22 -14.84 6.25 6.05
C LYS A 22 -15.01 5.70 4.63
N LYS A 23 -14.54 6.39 3.60
CA LYS A 23 -14.72 6.00 2.20
C LYS A 23 -13.42 5.43 1.64
N VAL A 24 -13.52 4.29 0.96
CA VAL A 24 -12.41 3.76 0.14
C VAL A 24 -12.34 4.58 -1.14
N VAL A 25 -11.19 5.24 -1.36
CA VAL A 25 -10.94 6.09 -2.53
C VAL A 25 -9.95 5.46 -3.51
N GLY A 26 -9.30 4.36 -3.13
CA GLY A 26 -8.41 3.62 -4.03
C GLY A 26 -7.79 2.38 -3.40
N MET A 27 -6.87 1.77 -4.13
CA MET A 27 -6.07 0.64 -3.67
C MET A 27 -4.62 0.83 -4.09
N VAL A 28 -3.70 0.35 -3.26
CA VAL A 28 -2.27 0.28 -3.59
C VAL A 28 -1.80 -1.15 -3.42
N SER A 29 -1.16 -1.69 -4.45
CA SER A 29 -0.59 -3.03 -4.42
C SER A 29 0.90 -3.00 -4.10
N ARG A 30 1.47 -4.16 -3.76
CA ARG A 30 2.92 -4.32 -3.58
C ARG A 30 3.72 -3.91 -4.83
N ILE A 31 3.16 -4.11 -6.03
CA ILE A 31 3.81 -3.71 -7.29
C ILE A 31 3.90 -2.19 -7.39
N ASP A 32 2.87 -1.46 -6.97
CA ASP A 32 2.86 0.01 -6.96
C ASP A 32 3.92 0.57 -6.00
N ILE A 33 4.10 -0.08 -4.85
CA ILE A 33 5.16 0.23 -3.90
C ILE A 33 6.55 0.02 -4.53
N ILE A 34 6.78 -1.13 -5.17
CA ILE A 34 8.06 -1.43 -5.83
C ILE A 34 8.35 -0.39 -6.93
N ARG A 35 7.35 -0.08 -7.76
CA ARG A 35 7.47 0.95 -8.82
C ARG A 35 7.80 2.33 -8.24
N ALA A 36 7.22 2.70 -7.10
CA ALA A 36 7.46 3.98 -6.44
C ALA A 36 8.84 4.07 -5.76
N MET A 37 9.47 2.94 -5.42
CA MET A 37 10.82 2.90 -4.83
C MET A 37 11.94 2.97 -5.88
N ASN A 38 11.64 2.63 -7.13
CA ASN A 38 12.60 2.54 -8.22
C ASN A 38 12.65 3.82 -9.09
N ARG A 39 12.22 4.95 -8.51
CA ARG A 39 12.14 6.26 -9.12
C ARG A 39 12.80 7.28 -8.20
#